data_AF-A0A1D3K7Y1-F1
#
_entry.id   AF-A0A1D3K7Y1-F1
#
_cell.length_a   1.000
_cell.length_b   1.000
_cell.length_c   1.000
_cell.angle_alpha   90.00
_cell.angle_beta   90.00
_cell.angle_gamma   90.00
#
_symmetry.space_group_name_H-M   'P 1'
#
loop_
_entity.id
_entity.type
_entity.pdbx_description
1 polymer ?
#
loop_
_entity_poly.entity_id
_entity_poly.type
_entity_poly.pdbx_seq_one_letter_code
_entity_poly.pdbx_strand_id
1 'polypeptide(L)'
;MKLLTFHHTDNGNCRVYYKDSMKQLVCFQPSHLKGQFGLLACSRDGEPSHNIEVSGYIIDRFPTASDGATAVQFRTWYLASASESQRVFVTFYPEVWIQDNATVADPGETQIDVTAAILDMGMLKALKLKDNDHHSDDLRLAVEAPQWVKDWPGPHRVSCESAIQEHFTEDTQAS
;
A
#
# COMPACT_ATOMS: atom_id res chain seq x y z
N MET A 1 -0.32 13.30 -3.98
CA MET A 1 -1.44 13.03 -3.04
C MET A 1 -1.02 13.43 -1.62
N LYS A 2 -1.97 13.53 -0.67
CA LYS A 2 -1.67 13.82 0.74
C LYS A 2 -1.52 12.53 1.55
N LEU A 3 -0.54 12.47 2.46
CA LEU A 3 -0.32 11.29 3.29
C LEU A 3 -1.21 11.29 4.54
N LEU A 4 -1.83 10.14 4.80
CA LEU A 4 -2.56 9.84 6.02
C LEU A 4 -1.76 8.86 6.88
N THR A 5 -1.39 9.30 8.09
CA THR A 5 -0.70 8.48 9.08
C THR A 5 -1.69 7.73 9.96
N PHE A 6 -1.59 6.41 10.04
CA PHE A 6 -2.48 5.57 10.84
C PHE A 6 -2.50 6.00 12.31
N HIS A 7 -3.70 6.05 12.89
CA HIS A 7 -3.90 6.45 14.28
C HIS A 7 -4.42 5.30 15.14
N HIS A 8 -5.61 4.78 14.86
CA HIS A 8 -6.18 3.58 15.51
C HIS A 8 -7.43 3.09 14.77
N THR A 9 -7.94 1.93 15.18
CA THR A 9 -9.22 1.38 14.72
C THR A 9 -10.24 1.39 15.86
N ASP A 10 -11.47 1.82 15.57
CA ASP A 10 -12.62 1.75 16.46
C ASP A 10 -13.66 0.80 15.85
N ASN A 11 -13.75 -0.41 16.42
CA ASN A 11 -14.70 -1.42 15.97
C ASN A 11 -16.14 -1.12 16.40
N GLY A 12 -16.36 -0.34 17.45
CA GLY A 12 -17.71 -0.01 17.95
C GLY A 12 -18.45 0.89 16.97
N ASN A 13 -17.74 1.86 16.39
CA ASN A 13 -18.28 2.77 15.38
C ASN A 13 -17.92 2.38 13.94
N CYS A 14 -17.22 1.26 13.74
CA CYS A 14 -16.71 0.81 12.45
C CYS A 14 -15.83 1.86 11.73
N ARG A 15 -14.91 2.50 12.46
CA ARG A 15 -14.05 3.57 11.95
C ARG A 15 -12.58 3.17 11.97
N VAL A 16 -11.83 3.55 10.93
CA VAL A 16 -10.36 3.51 10.92
C VAL A 16 -9.85 4.94 10.85
N TYR A 17 -9.16 5.37 11.89
CA TYR A 17 -8.70 6.74 12.03
C TYR A 17 -7.28 6.92 11.52
N TYR A 18 -7.07 8.03 10.83
CA TYR A 18 -5.79 8.51 10.37
C TYR A 18 -5.63 9.99 10.70
N LYS A 19 -4.40 10.48 10.62
CA LYS A 19 -4.07 11.91 10.71
C LYS A 19 -3.39 12.36 9.44
N ASP A 20 -3.78 13.52 8.91
CA ASP A 20 -3.04 14.15 7.83
C ASP A 20 -1.73 14.82 8.34
N SER A 21 -0.98 15.43 7.41
CA SER A 21 0.24 16.18 7.72
C SER A 21 0.01 17.37 8.67
N MET A 22 -1.21 17.94 8.66
CA MET A 22 -1.66 19.02 9.55
C MET A 22 -2.19 18.52 10.89
N LYS A 23 -2.09 17.22 11.17
CA LYS A 23 -2.61 16.55 12.37
C LYS A 23 -4.14 16.62 12.53
N GLN A 24 -4.87 16.92 11.45
CA GLN A 24 -6.32 16.80 11.42
C GLN A 24 -6.70 15.31 11.43
N LEU A 25 -7.72 14.98 12.23
CA LEU A 25 -8.21 13.62 12.33
C LEU A 25 -9.18 13.37 11.18
N VAL A 26 -8.95 12.28 10.44
CA VAL A 26 -9.87 11.78 9.42
C VAL A 26 -10.18 10.33 9.70
N CYS A 27 -11.32 9.85 9.22
CA CYS A 27 -11.75 8.50 9.47
C CYS A 27 -12.40 7.87 8.24
N PHE A 28 -11.98 6.64 7.94
CA PHE A 28 -12.69 5.79 7.00
C PHE A 28 -13.82 5.08 7.74
N GLN A 29 -15.03 5.14 7.18
CA GLN A 29 -16.21 4.47 7.73
C GLN A 29 -17.02 3.83 6.59
N PRO A 30 -17.66 2.67 6.80
CA PRO A 30 -18.60 2.11 5.83
C PRO A 30 -19.65 3.15 5.41
N SER A 31 -19.84 3.29 4.11
CA SER A 31 -20.85 4.18 3.56
C SER A 31 -22.22 3.49 3.53
N HIS A 32 -23.25 4.24 3.12
CA HIS A 32 -24.59 3.68 2.90
C HIS A 32 -24.62 2.65 1.75
N LEU A 33 -23.63 2.68 0.86
CA LEU A 33 -23.46 1.69 -0.20
C LEU A 33 -22.71 0.49 0.37
N LYS A 34 -23.36 -0.67 0.33
CA LYS A 34 -22.82 -1.91 0.88
C LYS A 34 -21.43 -2.20 0.31
N GLY A 35 -20.46 -2.39 1.21
CA GLY A 35 -19.09 -2.75 0.85
C GLY A 35 -18.22 -1.58 0.40
N GLN A 36 -18.70 -0.34 0.51
CA GLN A 36 -17.89 0.85 0.26
C GLN A 36 -17.55 1.56 1.58
N PHE A 37 -16.42 2.25 1.60
CA PHE A 37 -16.08 3.20 2.65
C PHE A 37 -16.10 4.63 2.09
N GLY A 38 -16.46 5.57 2.96
CA GLY A 38 -16.22 6.99 2.76
C GLY A 38 -15.06 7.45 3.65
N LEU A 39 -14.33 8.47 3.22
CA LEU A 39 -13.39 9.20 4.05
C LEU A 39 -14.08 10.46 4.58
N LEU A 40 -14.01 10.68 5.88
CA LEU A 40 -14.63 11.83 6.53
C LEU A 40 -13.59 12.64 7.31
N ALA A 41 -13.75 13.96 7.32
CA ALA A 41 -13.07 14.82 8.30
C ALA A 41 -13.72 14.61 9.66
N CYS A 42 -12.94 14.42 10.71
CA CYS A 42 -13.45 14.07 12.04
C CYS A 42 -13.04 15.17 13.04
N SER A 43 -13.90 15.45 14.02
CA SER A 43 -13.60 16.40 15.10
C SER A 43 -12.46 15.89 15.97
N ARG A 44 -11.98 16.70 16.91
CA ARG A 44 -10.96 16.25 17.87
C ARG A 44 -11.43 15.07 18.73
N ASP A 45 -12.74 14.97 18.94
CA ASP A 45 -13.37 13.89 19.71
C ASP A 45 -13.64 12.63 18.87
N GLY A 46 -13.28 12.64 17.58
CA GLY A 46 -13.46 11.52 16.67
C GLY A 46 -14.79 11.51 15.91
N GLU A 47 -15.64 12.54 16.07
CA GLU A 47 -16.93 12.56 15.40
C GLU A 47 -16.83 13.01 13.94
N PRO A 48 -17.34 12.23 12.96
CA PRO A 48 -17.34 12.62 11.56
C PRO A 48 -18.15 13.90 11.34
N SER A 49 -17.64 14.77 10.47
CA SER A 49 -18.24 16.07 10.15
C SER A 49 -18.76 16.13 8.71
N HIS A 50 -17.90 15.88 7.73
CA HIS A 50 -18.22 15.94 6.31
C HIS A 50 -17.32 14.99 5.52
N ASN A 51 -17.79 14.59 4.33
CA ASN A 51 -17.04 13.72 3.43
C ASN A 51 -15.86 14.45 2.78
N ILE A 52 -14.79 13.71 2.57
CA ILE A 52 -13.61 14.11 1.81
C ILE A 52 -13.40 13.10 0.67
N GLU A 53 -12.88 13.58 -0.45
CA GLU A 53 -12.55 12.72 -1.59
C GLU A 53 -11.34 11.82 -1.29
N VAL A 54 -11.52 10.50 -1.44
CA VAL A 54 -10.48 9.50 -1.14
C VAL A 54 -9.29 9.59 -2.11
N SER A 55 -9.54 9.93 -3.38
CA SER A 55 -8.54 9.96 -4.47
C SER A 55 -7.37 10.92 -4.21
N GLY A 56 -7.58 11.95 -3.39
CA GLY A 56 -6.54 12.92 -3.02
C GLY A 56 -5.56 12.42 -1.96
N TYR A 57 -5.76 11.21 -1.42
CA TYR A 57 -5.03 10.71 -0.25
C TYR A 57 -4.44 9.32 -0.44
N ILE A 58 -3.33 9.07 0.24
CA ILE A 58 -2.72 7.74 0.44
C ILE A 58 -2.55 7.49 1.94
N ILE A 59 -2.45 6.22 2.33
CA ILE A 59 -2.19 5.83 3.73
C ILE A 59 -0.74 5.38 3.90
N ASP A 60 -0.15 5.68 5.05
CA ASP A 60 1.22 5.26 5.37
C ASP A 60 1.31 3.76 5.69
N ARG A 61 0.21 3.18 6.17
CA ARG A 61 0.08 1.77 6.52
C ARG A 61 -1.36 1.32 6.67
N PHE A 62 -1.57 0.00 6.59
CA PHE A 62 -2.83 -0.62 7.00
C PHE A 62 -2.95 -0.74 8.53
N PRO A 63 -4.20 -0.74 9.06
CA PRO A 63 -4.46 -1.35 10.35
C PRO A 63 -4.13 -2.85 10.28
N THR A 64 -3.67 -3.40 11.38
CA THR A 64 -3.33 -4.82 11.48
C THR A 64 -4.59 -5.69 11.54
N ALA A 65 -4.51 -6.95 11.13
CA ALA A 65 -5.65 -7.88 11.26
C ALA A 65 -6.09 -8.08 12.73
N SER A 66 -5.16 -7.92 13.69
CA SER A 66 -5.46 -7.91 15.13
C SER A 66 -6.29 -6.71 15.59
N ASP A 67 -6.44 -5.68 14.76
CA ASP A 67 -7.27 -4.50 15.07
C ASP A 67 -8.77 -4.75 14.84
N GLY A 68 -9.19 -5.98 14.52
CA GLY A 68 -10.58 -6.41 14.51
C GLY A 68 -11.25 -6.38 13.14
N ALA A 69 -12.56 -6.67 13.11
CA ALA A 69 -13.31 -6.86 11.88
C ALA A 69 -13.39 -5.60 11.01
N THR A 70 -13.34 -4.41 11.62
CA THR A 70 -13.32 -3.14 10.88
C THR A 70 -12.02 -2.98 10.10
N ALA A 71 -10.88 -3.32 10.69
CA ALA A 71 -9.59 -3.27 10.03
C ALA A 71 -9.53 -4.22 8.82
N VAL A 72 -10.03 -5.45 8.98
CA VAL A 72 -10.09 -6.44 7.90
C VAL A 72 -10.96 -5.93 6.74
N GLN A 73 -12.17 -5.44 7.05
CA GLN A 73 -13.09 -4.90 6.03
C GLN A 73 -12.49 -3.69 5.29
N PHE A 74 -11.87 -2.77 6.03
CA PHE A 74 -11.21 -1.60 5.44
C PHE A 74 -10.09 -2.01 4.49
N ARG A 75 -9.21 -2.94 4.91
CA ARG A 75 -8.11 -3.43 4.06
C ARG A 75 -8.64 -4.06 2.78
N THR A 76 -9.63 -4.94 2.87
CA THR A 76 -10.24 -5.58 1.69
C THR A 76 -10.84 -4.54 0.75
N TRP A 77 -11.57 -3.56 1.29
CA TRP A 77 -12.14 -2.49 0.48
C TRP A 77 -11.04 -1.65 -0.19
N TYR A 78 -10.03 -1.19 0.57
CA TYR A 78 -8.98 -0.31 0.06
C TYR A 78 -8.25 -0.96 -1.11
N LEU A 79 -7.85 -2.23 -1.00
CA LEU A 79 -7.18 -2.95 -2.09
C LEU A 79 -8.09 -3.14 -3.30
N ALA A 80 -9.41 -3.26 -3.11
CA ALA A 80 -10.35 -3.38 -4.21
C ALA A 80 -10.68 -2.04 -4.89
N SER A 81 -10.61 -0.92 -4.16
CA SER A 81 -11.03 0.40 -4.63
C SER A 81 -9.89 1.38 -4.92
N ALA A 82 -8.66 1.07 -4.53
CA ALA A 82 -7.50 1.93 -4.74
C ALA A 82 -7.31 2.23 -6.23
N SER A 83 -7.16 3.51 -6.56
CA SER A 83 -6.77 3.94 -7.90
C SER A 83 -5.34 3.52 -8.21
N GLU A 84 -4.96 3.56 -9.49
CA GLU A 84 -3.58 3.29 -9.93
C GLU A 84 -2.55 4.12 -9.17
N SER A 85 -2.83 5.40 -8.91
CA SER A 85 -1.96 6.29 -8.14
C SER A 85 -1.79 5.86 -6.68
N GLN A 86 -2.77 5.18 -6.09
CA GLN A 86 -2.74 4.67 -4.72
C GLN A 86 -2.12 3.28 -4.62
N ARG A 87 -1.79 2.64 -5.75
CA ARG A 87 -1.13 1.34 -5.79
C ARG A 87 0.38 1.51 -5.93
N VAL A 88 1.10 0.49 -5.49
CA VAL A 88 2.56 0.40 -5.63
C VAL A 88 2.86 -0.80 -6.49
N PHE A 89 3.36 -0.54 -7.70
CA PHE A 89 3.85 -1.56 -8.61
C PHE A 89 5.37 -1.54 -8.64
N VAL A 90 5.99 -2.71 -8.53
CA VAL A 90 7.45 -2.87 -8.62
C VAL A 90 7.77 -3.82 -9.77
N THR A 91 9.00 -3.74 -10.28
CA THR A 91 9.42 -4.57 -11.42
C THR A 91 10.21 -5.77 -10.94
N PHE A 92 9.69 -6.96 -11.23
CA PHE A 92 10.37 -8.23 -11.04
C PHE A 92 11.11 -8.63 -12.32
N TYR A 93 12.34 -9.10 -12.16
CA TYR A 93 13.18 -9.57 -13.26
C TYR A 93 13.59 -11.03 -13.01
N PRO A 94 13.02 -11.99 -13.76
CA PRO A 94 13.47 -13.38 -13.71
C PRO A 94 14.85 -13.49 -14.38
N GLU A 95 15.77 -14.22 -13.77
CA GLU A 95 17.13 -14.40 -14.29
C GLU A 95 17.54 -15.87 -14.33
N VAL A 96 18.49 -16.19 -15.22
CA VAL A 96 19.18 -17.48 -15.28
C VAL A 96 20.68 -17.25 -15.39
N TRP A 97 21.45 -18.17 -14.83
CA TRP A 97 22.91 -18.16 -14.96
C TRP A 97 23.33 -18.81 -16.28
N ILE A 98 23.96 -18.03 -17.15
CA ILE A 98 24.57 -18.50 -18.40
C ILE A 98 26.02 -18.07 -18.39
N GLN A 99 26.95 -19.02 -18.40
CA GLN A 99 28.41 -18.75 -18.44
C GLN A 99 28.83 -17.71 -17.38
N ASP A 100 28.47 -17.95 -16.12
CA ASP A 100 28.76 -17.10 -14.96
C ASP A 100 28.16 -15.67 -14.99
N ASN A 101 27.21 -15.41 -15.89
CA ASN A 101 26.48 -14.14 -15.96
C ASN A 101 24.98 -14.36 -15.75
N ALA A 102 24.37 -13.50 -14.93
CA ALA A 102 22.92 -13.45 -14.78
C ALA A 102 22.31 -12.76 -16.01
N THR A 103 21.41 -13.45 -16.70
CA THR A 103 20.72 -12.96 -17.88
C THR A 103 19.21 -13.03 -17.65
N VAL A 104 18.47 -12.00 -18.08
CA VAL A 104 17.01 -11.98 -18.00
C VAL A 104 16.44 -13.18 -18.76
N ALA A 105 15.57 -13.93 -18.10
CA ALA A 105 14.95 -15.14 -18.61
C ALA A 105 13.53 -14.87 -19.10
N ASP A 106 13.01 -15.75 -19.96
CA ASP A 106 11.57 -15.77 -20.26
C ASP A 106 10.77 -16.10 -18.99
N PRO A 107 9.62 -15.44 -18.73
CA PRO A 107 8.84 -14.62 -19.67
C PRO A 107 9.25 -13.13 -19.77
N GLY A 108 10.33 -12.72 -19.12
CA GLY A 108 10.82 -11.35 -19.10
C GLY A 108 10.40 -10.57 -17.84
N GLU A 109 10.76 -9.29 -17.81
CA GLU A 109 10.40 -8.39 -16.71
C GLU A 109 8.88 -8.29 -16.56
N THR A 110 8.41 -8.16 -15.32
CA THR A 110 6.97 -8.11 -15.04
C THR A 110 6.69 -7.19 -13.87
N GLN A 111 5.67 -6.34 -14.02
CA GLN A 111 5.17 -5.54 -12.92
C GLN A 111 4.33 -6.39 -11.99
N ILE A 112 4.57 -6.24 -10.69
CA ILE A 112 3.81 -6.89 -9.64
C ILE A 112 3.22 -5.83 -8.70
N ASP A 113 1.96 -6.00 -8.33
CA ASP A 113 1.32 -5.17 -7.32
C ASP A 113 1.79 -5.61 -5.94
N VAL A 114 2.42 -4.69 -5.22
CA VAL A 114 2.94 -4.92 -3.87
C VAL A 114 2.31 -3.97 -2.85
N THR A 115 1.21 -3.31 -3.21
CA THR A 115 0.50 -2.34 -2.37
C THR A 115 0.23 -2.91 -0.98
N ALA A 116 -0.25 -4.16 -0.92
CA ALA A 116 -0.54 -4.82 0.35
C ALA A 116 0.72 -5.02 1.22
N ALA A 117 1.81 -5.50 0.62
CA ALA A 117 3.07 -5.74 1.33
C ALA A 117 3.68 -4.43 1.87
N ILE A 118 3.67 -3.38 1.06
CA ILE A 118 4.20 -2.05 1.41
C ILE A 118 3.39 -1.40 2.54
N LEU A 119 2.07 -1.47 2.46
CA LEU A 119 1.20 -0.91 3.50
C LEU A 119 1.17 -1.75 4.78
N ASP A 120 1.38 -3.07 4.70
CA ASP A 120 1.50 -3.93 5.88
C ASP A 120 2.80 -3.64 6.66
N MET A 121 3.93 -3.40 5.97
CA MET A 121 5.20 -3.03 6.63
C MET A 121 5.22 -1.58 7.13
N GLY A 122 4.50 -0.70 6.42
CA GLY A 122 4.41 0.73 6.69
C GLY A 122 5.53 1.56 6.07
N MET A 123 5.21 2.82 5.76
CA MET A 123 6.04 3.78 5.01
C MET A 123 7.50 3.83 5.45
N LEU A 124 7.77 4.00 6.76
CA LEU A 124 9.15 4.17 7.26
C LEU A 124 10.04 2.94 7.02
N LYS A 125 9.46 1.74 6.94
CA LYS A 125 10.19 0.52 6.60
C LYS A 125 10.29 0.35 5.09
N ALA A 126 9.19 0.61 4.38
CA ALA A 126 9.14 0.54 2.92
C ALA A 126 10.20 1.44 2.27
N LEU A 127 10.33 2.69 2.72
CA LEU A 127 11.32 3.65 2.21
C LEU A 127 12.79 3.25 2.46
N LYS A 128 13.04 2.21 3.27
CA LYS A 128 14.39 1.69 3.51
C LYS A 128 14.76 0.53 2.61
N LEU A 129 13.79 -0.06 1.90
CA LEU A 129 14.05 -1.12 0.93
C LEU A 129 14.98 -0.59 -0.15
N LYS A 130 15.93 -1.43 -0.56
CA LYS A 130 16.84 -1.17 -1.67
C LYS A 130 16.59 -2.13 -2.81
N ASP A 131 16.87 -1.67 -4.01
CA ASP A 131 16.77 -2.49 -5.20
C ASP A 131 17.71 -3.69 -5.06
N ASN A 132 17.16 -4.88 -5.33
CA ASN A 132 17.90 -6.15 -5.32
C ASN A 132 18.53 -6.47 -3.95
N ASP A 133 17.88 -6.07 -2.86
CA ASP A 133 18.23 -6.48 -1.51
C ASP A 133 17.36 -7.67 -1.06
N HIS A 134 17.80 -8.38 -0.01
CA HIS A 134 17.07 -9.54 0.48
C HIS A 134 15.63 -9.24 0.92
N HIS A 135 15.32 -7.99 1.30
CA HIS A 135 13.99 -7.61 1.74
C HIS A 135 13.07 -7.19 0.58
N SER A 136 13.62 -6.66 -0.51
CA SER A 136 12.87 -6.37 -1.74
C SER A 136 12.60 -7.63 -2.55
N ASP A 137 13.47 -8.64 -2.47
CA ASP A 137 13.22 -9.97 -3.06
C ASP A 137 11.93 -10.62 -2.52
N ASP A 138 11.62 -10.43 -1.24
CA ASP A 138 10.39 -10.94 -0.61
C ASP A 138 9.12 -10.32 -1.22
N LEU A 139 9.21 -9.16 -1.89
CA LEU A 139 8.06 -8.52 -2.55
C LEU A 139 7.48 -9.38 -3.68
N ARG A 140 8.27 -10.28 -4.27
CA ARG A 140 7.77 -11.25 -5.27
C ARG A 140 6.70 -12.18 -4.70
N LEU A 141 6.65 -12.32 -3.37
CA LEU A 141 5.68 -13.14 -2.64
C LEU A 141 4.40 -12.38 -2.27
N ALA A 142 4.26 -11.12 -2.70
CA ALA A 142 3.05 -10.33 -2.49
C ALA A 142 1.79 -11.09 -2.92
N VAL A 143 0.68 -10.88 -2.22
CA VAL A 143 -0.57 -11.63 -2.42
C VAL A 143 -1.03 -11.53 -3.87
N GLU A 144 -0.90 -10.35 -4.45
CA GLU A 144 -1.33 -9.99 -5.80
C GLU A 144 -0.31 -10.35 -6.89
N ALA A 145 0.91 -10.80 -6.53
CA ALA A 145 1.90 -11.20 -7.51
C ALA A 145 1.47 -12.45 -8.31
N PRO A 146 1.78 -12.53 -9.62
CA PRO A 146 1.47 -13.70 -10.44
C PRO A 146 2.08 -14.98 -9.87
N GLN A 147 1.37 -16.10 -10.01
CA GLN A 147 1.82 -17.37 -9.43
C GLN A 147 3.20 -17.81 -9.95
N TRP A 148 3.49 -17.58 -11.24
CA TRP A 148 4.80 -17.94 -11.81
C TRP A 148 5.96 -17.12 -11.22
N VAL A 149 5.73 -15.87 -10.78
CA VAL A 149 6.74 -15.04 -10.09
C VAL A 149 7.03 -15.62 -8.71
N LYS A 150 5.99 -16.03 -7.98
CA LYS A 150 6.10 -16.68 -6.67
C LYS A 150 6.87 -18.00 -6.77
N ASP A 151 6.59 -18.76 -7.82
CA ASP A 151 7.16 -20.08 -8.05
C ASP A 151 8.50 -20.04 -8.80
N TRP A 152 9.03 -18.84 -9.12
CA TRP A 152 10.27 -18.71 -9.88
C TRP A 152 11.43 -19.40 -9.14
N PRO A 153 12.04 -20.44 -9.75
CA PRO A 153 13.04 -21.27 -9.07
C PRO A 153 14.46 -20.71 -9.20
N GLY A 154 14.67 -19.73 -10.06
CA GLY A 154 15.97 -19.18 -10.42
C GLY A 154 16.36 -17.93 -9.63
N PRO A 155 17.56 -17.37 -9.91
CA PRO A 155 17.89 -16.04 -9.45
C PRO A 155 16.89 -15.03 -10.03
N HIS A 156 16.72 -13.93 -9.33
CA HIS A 156 15.86 -12.85 -9.74
C HIS A 156 16.35 -11.58 -9.07
N ARG A 157 15.77 -10.46 -9.49
CA ARG A 157 15.99 -9.18 -8.85
C ARG A 157 14.71 -8.36 -8.87
N VAL A 158 14.54 -7.48 -7.90
CA VAL A 158 13.36 -6.61 -7.75
C VAL A 158 13.82 -5.15 -7.70
N SER A 159 13.29 -4.33 -8.61
CA SER A 159 13.45 -2.88 -8.56
C SER A 159 12.19 -2.24 -7.98
N CYS A 160 12.33 -1.58 -6.85
CA CYS A 160 11.23 -1.05 -6.04
C CYS A 160 11.46 0.36 -5.47
N GLU A 161 12.72 0.81 -5.34
CA GLU A 161 13.06 2.06 -4.65
C GLU A 161 12.30 3.26 -5.20
N SER A 162 12.37 3.47 -6.52
CA SER A 162 11.73 4.60 -7.18
C SER A 162 10.21 4.55 -7.01
N ALA A 163 9.59 3.39 -7.20
CA ALA A 163 8.14 3.23 -7.09
C ALA A 163 7.62 3.51 -5.66
N ILE A 164 8.35 3.02 -4.64
CA ILE A 164 8.00 3.28 -3.23
C ILE A 164 8.20 4.75 -2.89
N GLN A 165 9.31 5.35 -3.35
CA GLN A 165 9.60 6.75 -3.11
C GLN A 165 8.54 7.65 -3.77
N GLU A 166 8.18 7.38 -5.01
CA GLU A 166 7.13 8.10 -5.74
C GLU A 166 5.78 7.98 -5.03
N HIS A 167 5.40 6.77 -4.60
CA HIS A 167 4.14 6.54 -3.90
C HIS A 167 4.01 7.41 -2.64
N PHE A 168 5.05 7.51 -1.82
CA PHE A 168 5.01 8.29 -0.58
C PHE A 168 5.45 9.75 -0.72
N THR A 169 5.82 10.20 -1.92
CA THR A 169 6.14 11.61 -2.14
C THR A 169 4.84 12.40 -2.21
N GLU A 170 4.62 13.29 -1.25
CA GLU A 170 3.46 14.18 -1.30
C GLU A 170 3.58 15.09 -2.53
N ASP A 171 2.49 15.19 -3.29
CA ASP A 171 2.41 16.21 -4.33
C ASP A 171 2.40 17.54 -3.62
N THR A 172 3.55 18.21 -3.62
CA THR A 172 3.66 19.57 -3.11
C THR A 172 3.08 20.50 -4.17
N GLN A 173 1.80 20.35 -4.50
CA GLN A 173 1.05 21.45 -5.08
C GLN A 173 0.64 22.35 -3.92
N ALA A 174 1.60 23.20 -3.54
CA ALA A 174 1.33 24.36 -2.72
C ALA A 174 0.36 25.27 -3.49
N SER A 175 -0.70 25.64 -2.77
CA SER A 175 -1.70 26.68 -3.06
C SER A 175 -1.16 27.91 -3.78
#